data_AF-A0AA38N2B8-F1
#
_entry.id   AF-A0AA38N2B8-F1
#
_cell.length_a   1.000
_cell.length_b   1.000
_cell.length_c   1.000
_cell.angle_alpha   90.00
_cell.angle_beta   90.00
_cell.angle_gamma   90.00
#
_symmetry.space_group_name_H-M   'P 1'
#
loop_
_entity.id
_entity.type
_entity.pdbx_description
1 polymer ?
#
loop_
_entity_poly.entity_id
_entity_poly.type
_entity_poly.pdbx_seq_one_letter_code
_entity_poly.pdbx_strand_id
1 'polypeptide(L)'
;MDPVMSSPTVSENEVADEVGFSAYFDVVYVLGASLFYGLSIPVFAFSINILRHRARNSKPFRFLQILTYLTFFSVTGQFISNIGETLTGLSWSQSPSDSISYLDRMAEASSKAQPYGIASLIFQVLNFFAGDAIVVWRASILWSTSRAVRYILCLLLAVSAAASIYDVTNFSIILTSNKGTSGNGFLRGDAASMFFSLAVNLAATICIMIKAWLFRQSIKDTMSREKVNRNVPFRILFSLVECGLFYCAAQVANGILTVDDNAPSVFGRAIVAQFTEFFAGTYSALVISIIASQRSIAESSFVSDV
;
A
#
# COMPACT_ATOMS: atom_id res chain seq x y z
N MET A 1 -56.43 -24.08 -6.58
CA MET A 1 -55.33 -24.16 -7.57
C MET A 1 -54.78 -22.76 -7.68
N ASP A 2 -53.79 -22.45 -6.85
CA ASP A 2 -53.14 -21.14 -6.84
C ASP A 2 -52.12 -21.09 -7.99
N PRO A 3 -52.01 -19.97 -8.72
CA PRO A 3 -51.00 -19.84 -9.75
C PRO A 3 -49.64 -19.66 -9.09
N VAL A 4 -48.68 -20.50 -9.49
CA VAL A 4 -47.27 -20.40 -9.14
C VAL A 4 -46.78 -19.02 -9.55
N MET A 5 -46.43 -18.20 -8.56
CA MET A 5 -45.81 -16.90 -8.71
C MET A 5 -44.43 -17.11 -9.34
N SER A 6 -44.31 -16.87 -10.64
CA SER A 6 -43.04 -16.87 -11.35
C SER A 6 -42.13 -15.79 -10.77
N SER A 7 -40.98 -16.22 -10.26
CA SER A 7 -39.83 -15.37 -9.90
C SER A 7 -39.56 -14.34 -11.00
N PRO A 8 -39.21 -13.08 -10.69
CA PRO A 8 -38.94 -12.07 -11.70
C PRO A 8 -37.72 -12.51 -12.52
N THR A 9 -37.94 -12.73 -13.81
CA THR A 9 -36.87 -12.87 -14.79
C THR A 9 -36.19 -11.52 -14.90
N VAL A 10 -35.00 -11.39 -14.31
CA VAL A 10 -34.06 -10.29 -14.57
C VAL A 10 -33.96 -10.14 -16.09
N SER A 11 -34.15 -8.92 -16.60
CA SER A 11 -34.15 -8.72 -18.05
C SER A 11 -32.77 -9.02 -18.63
N GLU A 12 -32.70 -9.69 -19.79
CA GLU A 12 -31.42 -10.05 -20.43
C GLU A 12 -30.50 -8.83 -20.64
N ASN A 13 -31.09 -7.64 -20.79
CA ASN A 13 -30.38 -6.36 -20.90
C ASN A 13 -29.70 -5.93 -19.58
N GLU A 14 -30.34 -6.19 -18.44
CA GLU A 14 -29.81 -5.84 -17.12
C GLU A 14 -28.58 -6.69 -16.76
N VAL A 15 -28.61 -7.98 -17.14
CA VAL A 15 -27.45 -8.86 -17.06
C VAL A 15 -26.33 -8.38 -17.98
N ALA A 16 -26.65 -7.99 -19.22
CA ALA A 16 -25.64 -7.50 -20.17
C ALA A 16 -24.97 -6.19 -19.69
N ASP A 17 -25.72 -5.28 -19.07
CA ASP A 17 -25.20 -4.04 -18.50
C ASP A 17 -24.29 -4.29 -17.30
N GLU A 18 -24.68 -5.18 -16.37
CA GLU A 18 -23.86 -5.55 -15.21
C GLU A 18 -22.53 -6.19 -15.65
N VAL A 19 -22.57 -6.98 -16.72
CA VAL A 19 -21.39 -7.62 -17.32
C VAL A 19 -20.46 -6.62 -17.98
N GLY A 20 -21.01 -5.73 -18.81
CA GLY A 20 -20.24 -4.66 -19.45
C GLY A 20 -19.56 -3.77 -18.41
N PHE A 21 -20.28 -3.48 -17.32
CA PHE A 21 -19.75 -2.70 -16.20
C PHE A 21 -18.62 -3.42 -15.46
N SER A 22 -18.77 -4.71 -15.12
CA SER A 22 -17.73 -5.50 -14.45
C SER A 22 -16.47 -5.61 -15.30
N ALA A 23 -16.61 -5.97 -16.58
CA ALA A 23 -15.47 -6.11 -17.47
C ALA A 23 -14.75 -4.77 -17.71
N TYR A 24 -15.50 -3.68 -17.83
CA TYR A 24 -14.94 -2.34 -17.91
C TYR A 24 -14.15 -1.98 -16.65
N PHE A 25 -14.71 -2.29 -15.47
CA PHE A 25 -14.05 -2.04 -14.18
C PHE A 25 -12.72 -2.78 -14.06
N ASP A 26 -12.70 -4.08 -14.37
CA ASP A 26 -11.49 -4.91 -14.28
C ASP A 26 -10.38 -4.39 -15.20
N VAL A 27 -10.74 -3.98 -16.42
CA VAL A 27 -9.78 -3.39 -17.38
C VAL A 27 -9.22 -2.07 -16.85
N VAL A 28 -10.07 -1.19 -16.33
CA VAL A 28 -9.62 0.08 -15.72
C VAL A 28 -8.69 -0.17 -14.53
N TYR A 29 -9.04 -1.15 -13.69
CA TYR A 29 -8.23 -1.53 -12.52
C TYR A 29 -6.82 -1.96 -12.94
N VAL A 30 -6.70 -2.83 -13.94
CA VAL A 30 -5.39 -3.29 -14.48
C VAL A 30 -4.61 -2.15 -15.16
N LEU A 31 -5.29 -1.24 -15.86
CA LEU A 31 -4.63 -0.07 -16.46
C LEU A 31 -4.06 0.85 -15.38
N GLY A 32 -4.81 1.09 -14.31
CA GLY A 32 -4.33 1.83 -13.12
C GLY A 32 -3.13 1.14 -12.49
N ALA A 33 -3.23 -0.17 -12.24
CA ALA A 33 -2.15 -0.98 -11.68
C ALA A 33 -0.87 -0.89 -12.53
N SER A 34 -1.01 -1.01 -13.85
CA SER A 34 0.10 -0.95 -14.80
C SER A 34 0.79 0.40 -14.82
N LEU A 35 0.01 1.49 -14.78
CA LEU A 35 0.54 2.85 -14.73
C LEU A 35 1.36 3.07 -13.46
N PHE A 36 0.77 2.77 -12.28
CA PHE A 36 1.45 3.01 -11.01
C PHE A 36 2.65 2.09 -10.81
N TYR A 37 2.56 0.82 -11.19
CA TYR A 37 3.70 -0.09 -11.19
C TYR A 37 4.84 0.43 -12.06
N GLY A 38 4.54 0.90 -13.28
CA GLY A 38 5.52 1.50 -14.19
C GLY A 38 6.22 2.72 -13.58
N LEU A 39 5.48 3.58 -12.87
CA LEU A 39 6.03 4.74 -12.15
C LEU A 39 6.90 4.33 -10.95
N SER A 40 6.62 3.20 -10.31
CA SER A 40 7.37 2.71 -9.16
C SER A 40 8.74 2.12 -9.52
N ILE A 41 8.89 1.48 -10.69
CA ILE A 41 10.13 0.84 -11.14
C ILE A 41 11.37 1.77 -11.06
N PRO A 42 11.37 2.98 -11.65
CA PRO A 42 12.56 3.84 -11.60
C PRO A 42 12.90 4.27 -10.17
N VAL A 43 11.91 4.46 -9.31
CA VAL A 43 12.11 4.81 -7.90
C VAL A 43 12.80 3.67 -7.15
N PHE A 44 12.35 2.43 -7.35
CA PHE A 44 12.99 1.26 -6.76
C PHE A 44 14.41 1.08 -7.30
N ALA A 45 14.61 1.20 -8.62
CA ALA A 45 15.93 1.09 -9.24
C ALA A 45 16.92 2.11 -8.65
N PHE A 46 16.51 3.37 -8.52
CA PHE A 46 17.32 4.43 -7.93
C PHE A 46 17.63 4.17 -6.44
N SER A 47 16.61 3.79 -5.66
CA SER A 47 16.76 3.47 -4.23
C SER A 47 17.70 2.30 -3.98
N ILE A 48 17.56 1.23 -4.77
CA ILE A 48 18.41 0.04 -4.69
C ILE A 48 19.86 0.41 -5.04
N ASN A 49 20.08 1.22 -6.08
CA ASN A 49 21.43 1.66 -6.46
C ASN A 49 22.13 2.40 -5.30
N ILE A 50 21.46 3.39 -4.71
CA ILE A 50 21.98 4.14 -3.55
C ILE A 50 22.28 3.20 -2.38
N LEU A 51 21.35 2.29 -2.06
CA LEU A 51 21.51 1.39 -0.93
C LEU A 51 22.63 0.39 -1.15
N ARG A 52 22.85 -0.13 -2.37
CA ARG A 52 23.92 -1.09 -2.69
C ARG A 52 25.30 -0.55 -2.29
N HIS A 53 25.58 0.72 -2.59
CA HIS A 53 26.84 1.35 -2.24
C HIS A 53 27.02 1.52 -0.73
N ARG A 54 25.94 1.85 0.00
CA ARG A 54 25.99 2.14 1.45
C ARG A 54 25.85 0.90 2.33
N ALA A 55 25.14 -0.13 1.87
CA ALA A 55 24.86 -1.36 2.59
C ALA A 55 26.11 -2.24 2.76
N ARG A 56 27.08 -2.15 1.85
CA ARG A 56 28.32 -2.94 1.95
C ARG A 56 29.04 -2.71 3.29
N ASN A 57 28.99 -1.50 3.82
CA ASN A 57 29.77 -1.09 5.00
C ASN A 57 28.93 -0.88 6.27
N SER A 58 27.61 -1.04 6.22
CA SER A 58 26.76 -0.65 7.35
C SER A 58 25.51 -1.52 7.53
N LYS A 59 25.40 -2.15 8.71
CA LYS A 59 24.26 -2.99 9.13
C LYS A 59 22.89 -2.33 8.93
N PRO A 60 22.65 -1.07 9.36
CA PRO A 60 21.35 -0.41 9.15
C PRO A 60 20.98 -0.25 7.66
N PHE A 61 21.96 0.03 6.80
CA PHE A 61 21.70 0.15 5.36
C PHE A 61 21.45 -1.21 4.70
N ARG A 62 22.05 -2.31 5.20
CA ARG A 62 21.70 -3.68 4.76
C ARG A 62 20.25 -4.02 5.12
N PHE A 63 19.83 -3.68 6.33
CA PHE A 63 18.44 -3.89 6.76
C PHE A 63 17.45 -3.16 5.84
N LEU A 64 17.70 -1.87 5.56
CA LEU A 64 16.90 -1.11 4.60
C LEU A 64 16.91 -1.72 3.19
N GLN A 65 18.06 -2.22 2.74
CA GLN A 65 18.16 -2.85 1.42
C GLN A 65 17.31 -4.13 1.33
N ILE A 66 17.33 -4.96 2.37
CA ILE A 66 16.49 -6.16 2.46
C ILE A 66 15.01 -5.77 2.41
N LEU A 67 14.59 -4.78 3.20
CA LEU A 67 13.20 -4.32 3.17
C LEU A 67 12.82 -3.73 1.81
N THR A 68 13.71 -2.98 1.16
CA THR A 68 13.45 -2.44 -0.18
C THR A 68 13.27 -3.55 -1.23
N TYR A 69 14.07 -4.61 -1.17
CA TYR A 69 13.88 -5.78 -2.04
C TYR A 69 12.59 -6.52 -1.73
N LEU A 70 12.25 -6.68 -0.45
CA LEU A 70 10.99 -7.30 -0.04
C LEU A 70 9.79 -6.51 -0.55
N THR A 71 9.82 -5.18 -0.43
CA THR A 71 8.78 -4.30 -0.97
C THR A 71 8.68 -4.41 -2.49
N PHE A 72 9.81 -4.39 -3.21
CA PHE A 72 9.79 -4.51 -4.67
C PHE A 72 9.24 -5.88 -5.13
N PHE A 73 9.66 -6.96 -4.47
CA PHE A 73 9.12 -8.31 -4.69
C PHE A 73 7.62 -8.36 -4.44
N SER A 74 7.16 -7.76 -3.34
CA SER A 74 5.75 -7.75 -2.95
C SER A 74 4.89 -6.94 -3.94
N VAL A 75 5.33 -5.74 -4.31
CA VAL A 75 4.65 -4.90 -5.30
C VAL A 75 4.59 -5.58 -6.68
N THR A 76 5.66 -6.28 -7.07
CA THR A 76 5.68 -7.05 -8.33
C THR A 76 4.73 -8.25 -8.28
N GLY A 77 4.74 -8.98 -7.17
CA GLY A 77 3.84 -10.11 -6.94
C GLY A 77 2.37 -9.68 -6.96
N GLN A 78 2.05 -8.58 -6.29
CA GLN A 78 0.73 -7.95 -6.30
C GLN A 78 0.26 -7.66 -7.72
N PHE A 79 1.10 -6.98 -8.51
CA PHE A 79 0.80 -6.63 -9.89
C PHE A 79 0.51 -7.86 -10.76
N ILE A 80 1.35 -8.90 -10.65
CA ILE A 80 1.16 -10.16 -11.38
C ILE A 80 -0.13 -10.86 -10.96
N SER A 81 -0.42 -10.90 -9.66
CA SER A 81 -1.66 -11.49 -9.13
C SER A 81 -2.89 -10.76 -9.64
N ASN A 82 -2.90 -9.42 -9.60
CA ASN A 82 -4.04 -8.61 -10.08
C ASN A 82 -4.31 -8.82 -11.58
N ILE A 83 -3.25 -8.93 -12.40
CA ILE A 83 -3.38 -9.28 -13.82
C ILE A 83 -3.92 -10.71 -13.98
N GLY A 84 -3.37 -11.67 -13.23
CA GLY A 84 -3.79 -13.07 -13.29
C GLY A 84 -5.25 -13.25 -12.91
N GLU A 85 -5.71 -12.57 -11.87
CA GLU A 85 -7.11 -12.53 -11.42
C GLU A 85 -8.02 -11.98 -12.52
N THR A 86 -7.67 -10.83 -13.08
CA THR A 86 -8.45 -10.17 -14.15
C THR A 86 -8.52 -11.01 -15.41
N LEU A 87 -7.38 -11.51 -15.91
CA LEU A 87 -7.33 -12.31 -17.14
C LEU A 87 -8.07 -13.64 -16.98
N THR A 88 -7.96 -14.27 -15.80
CA THR A 88 -8.69 -15.51 -15.51
C THR A 88 -10.19 -15.24 -15.38
N GLY A 89 -10.59 -14.19 -14.67
CA GLY A 89 -11.99 -13.77 -14.55
C GLY A 89 -12.63 -13.50 -15.91
N LEU A 90 -11.96 -12.70 -16.75
CA LEU A 90 -12.45 -12.35 -18.09
C LEU A 90 -12.47 -13.56 -19.04
N SER A 91 -11.41 -14.37 -19.08
CA SER A 91 -11.34 -15.50 -20.02
C SER A 91 -12.43 -16.55 -19.76
N TRP A 92 -12.68 -16.90 -18.50
CA TRP A 92 -13.70 -17.89 -18.14
C TRP A 92 -15.11 -17.32 -18.22
N SER A 93 -15.31 -16.06 -17.80
CA SER A 93 -16.63 -15.41 -17.92
C SER A 93 -17.03 -15.18 -19.37
N GLN A 94 -16.10 -15.05 -20.32
CA GLN A 94 -16.39 -14.81 -21.74
C GLN A 94 -16.27 -16.05 -22.65
N SER A 95 -15.82 -17.19 -22.13
CA SER A 95 -15.69 -18.45 -22.90
C SER A 95 -17.02 -18.92 -23.51
N PRO A 96 -17.15 -19.00 -24.86
CA PRO A 96 -18.40 -19.41 -25.50
C PRO A 96 -18.87 -20.78 -24.99
N SER A 97 -20.08 -20.85 -24.45
CA SER A 97 -20.68 -22.11 -24.02
C SER A 97 -22.19 -22.05 -24.16
N ASP A 98 -22.74 -23.00 -24.92
CA ASP A 98 -24.18 -23.14 -25.16
C ASP A 98 -24.88 -23.93 -24.04
N SER A 99 -24.13 -24.45 -23.05
CA SER A 99 -24.61 -25.48 -22.11
C SER A 99 -24.75 -25.03 -20.64
N ILE A 100 -24.26 -23.85 -20.28
CA ILE A 100 -24.25 -23.34 -18.90
C ILE A 100 -24.72 -21.89 -18.85
N SER A 101 -25.52 -21.56 -17.83
CA SER A 101 -25.95 -20.19 -17.57
C SER A 101 -24.74 -19.28 -17.36
N TYR A 102 -24.86 -18.02 -17.77
CA TYR A 102 -23.79 -17.04 -17.59
C TYR A 102 -23.47 -16.78 -16.11
N LEU A 103 -24.47 -16.79 -15.24
CA LEU A 103 -24.28 -16.69 -13.78
C LEU A 103 -23.39 -17.83 -13.25
N ASP A 104 -23.61 -19.05 -13.73
CA ASP A 104 -22.79 -20.21 -13.35
C ASP A 104 -21.37 -20.08 -13.89
N ARG A 105 -21.20 -19.50 -15.09
CA ARG A 105 -19.88 -19.19 -15.67
C ARG A 105 -19.14 -18.11 -14.89
N MET A 106 -19.82 -17.08 -14.40
CA MET A 106 -19.21 -16.07 -13.52
C MET A 106 -18.79 -16.68 -12.19
N ALA A 107 -19.63 -17.53 -11.60
CA ALA A 107 -19.29 -18.24 -10.38
C ALA A 107 -18.06 -19.15 -10.58
N GLU A 108 -17.99 -19.88 -11.70
CA GLU A 108 -16.82 -20.67 -12.06
C GLU A 108 -15.60 -19.80 -12.32
N ALA A 109 -15.72 -18.71 -13.08
CA ALA A 109 -14.64 -17.77 -13.35
C ALA A 109 -14.06 -17.18 -12.06
N SER A 110 -14.93 -16.74 -11.15
CA SER A 110 -14.55 -16.28 -9.81
C SER A 110 -13.78 -17.37 -9.08
N SER A 111 -14.26 -18.62 -9.08
CA SER A 111 -13.59 -19.77 -8.45
C SER A 111 -12.18 -20.03 -9.00
N LYS A 112 -11.98 -19.87 -10.32
CA LYS A 112 -10.69 -20.04 -10.99
C LYS A 112 -9.74 -18.88 -10.70
N ALA A 113 -10.28 -17.67 -10.51
CA ALA A 113 -9.51 -16.47 -10.21
C ALA A 113 -9.07 -16.38 -8.74
N GLN A 114 -9.74 -17.10 -7.81
CA GLN A 114 -9.46 -17.05 -6.36
C GLN A 114 -7.99 -17.22 -5.95
N PRO A 115 -7.20 -18.16 -6.52
CA PRO A 115 -5.81 -18.32 -6.12
C PRO A 115 -4.97 -17.05 -6.34
N TYR A 116 -5.31 -16.26 -7.37
CA TYR A 116 -4.66 -14.98 -7.64
C TYR A 116 -5.08 -13.92 -6.62
N GLY A 117 -6.36 -13.84 -6.25
CA GLY A 117 -6.82 -12.95 -5.19
C GLY A 117 -6.16 -13.24 -3.84
N ILE A 118 -6.03 -14.53 -3.46
CA ILE A 118 -5.31 -14.93 -2.25
C ILE A 118 -3.82 -14.54 -2.33
N ALA A 119 -3.18 -14.80 -3.46
CA ALA A 119 -1.77 -14.43 -3.67
C ALA A 119 -1.57 -12.90 -3.58
N SER A 120 -2.50 -12.13 -4.16
CA SER A 120 -2.56 -10.67 -4.06
C SER A 120 -2.56 -10.24 -2.58
N LEU A 121 -3.50 -10.74 -1.78
CA LEU A 121 -3.55 -10.38 -0.35
C LEU A 121 -2.27 -10.72 0.43
N ILE A 122 -1.63 -11.85 0.13
CA ILE A 122 -0.33 -12.20 0.75
C ILE A 122 0.72 -11.14 0.42
N PHE A 123 0.82 -10.72 -0.84
CA PHE A 123 1.76 -9.69 -1.26
C PHE A 123 1.42 -8.32 -0.67
N GLN A 124 0.14 -7.97 -0.56
CA GLN A 124 -0.32 -6.76 0.13
C GLN A 124 0.16 -6.73 1.59
N VAL A 125 0.02 -7.83 2.33
CA VAL A 125 0.51 -7.93 3.72
C VAL A 125 2.02 -7.80 3.82
N LEU A 126 2.77 -8.45 2.91
CA LEU A 126 4.22 -8.29 2.88
C LEU A 126 4.63 -6.83 2.60
N ASN A 127 3.88 -6.14 1.75
CA ASN A 127 4.09 -4.74 1.44
C ASN A 127 3.82 -3.84 2.66
N PHE A 128 2.68 -4.00 3.34
CA PHE A 128 2.36 -3.27 4.58
C PHE A 128 3.39 -3.53 5.67
N PHE A 129 3.77 -4.79 5.88
CA PHE A 129 4.78 -5.14 6.87
C PHE A 129 6.13 -4.48 6.57
N ALA A 130 6.61 -4.58 5.33
CA ALA A 130 7.87 -3.96 4.93
C ALA A 130 7.80 -2.43 5.05
N GLY A 131 6.69 -1.83 4.62
CA GLY A 131 6.42 -0.41 4.75
C GLY A 131 6.47 0.06 6.20
N ASP A 132 5.68 -0.55 7.09
CA ASP A 132 5.62 -0.23 8.51
C ASP A 132 6.98 -0.43 9.20
N ALA A 133 7.70 -1.50 8.87
CA ALA A 133 9.03 -1.77 9.41
C ALA A 133 10.05 -0.67 9.04
N ILE A 134 10.00 -0.14 7.81
CA ILE A 134 10.84 0.98 7.39
C ILE A 134 10.50 2.23 8.22
N VAL A 135 9.22 2.51 8.48
CA VAL A 135 8.79 3.68 9.27
C VAL A 135 9.29 3.59 10.69
N VAL A 136 9.06 2.43 11.32
CA VAL A 136 9.44 2.16 12.71
C VAL A 136 10.94 2.22 12.86
N TRP A 137 11.70 1.70 11.88
CA TRP A 137 13.15 1.84 11.84
C TRP A 137 13.58 3.31 11.80
N ARG A 138 12.96 4.16 10.96
CA ARG A 138 13.29 5.59 10.85
C ARG A 138 13.08 6.30 12.19
N ALA A 139 11.92 6.11 12.81
CA ALA A 139 11.60 6.71 14.10
C ALA A 139 12.52 6.16 15.22
N SER A 140 12.82 4.87 15.21
CA SER A 140 13.68 4.22 16.21
C SER A 140 15.12 4.73 16.19
N ILE A 141 15.66 5.10 15.02
CA ILE A 141 16.99 5.69 14.92
C ILE A 141 17.02 7.09 15.54
N LEU A 142 16.00 7.91 15.32
CA LEU A 142 15.91 9.26 15.90
C LEU A 142 15.71 9.23 17.42
N TRP A 143 15.09 8.17 17.93
CA TRP A 143 14.86 7.93 19.34
C TRP A 143 15.84 6.88 19.92
N SER A 144 17.07 6.82 19.42
CA SER A 144 18.09 5.86 19.87
C SER A 144 18.32 5.84 21.38
N THR A 145 18.20 7.01 22.04
CA THR A 145 18.36 7.18 23.49
C THR A 145 17.15 6.74 24.31
N SER A 146 15.93 6.80 23.77
CA SER A 146 14.70 6.47 24.51
C SER A 146 14.25 5.05 24.20
N ARG A 147 14.54 4.12 25.12
CA ARG A 147 14.11 2.72 24.98
C ARG A 147 12.58 2.59 24.95
N ALA A 148 11.87 3.40 25.73
CA ALA A 148 10.40 3.36 25.82
C ALA A 148 9.73 3.60 24.45
N VAL A 149 10.14 4.65 23.73
CA VAL A 149 9.58 4.95 22.40
C VAL A 149 9.84 3.81 21.41
N ARG A 150 11.02 3.21 21.46
CA ARG A 150 11.37 2.06 20.61
C ARG A 150 10.52 0.84 20.92
N TYR A 151 10.31 0.53 22.20
CA TYR A 151 9.44 -0.58 22.60
C TYR A 151 8.00 -0.37 22.14
N ILE A 152 7.46 0.85 22.29
CA ILE A 152 6.11 1.20 21.83
C ILE A 152 6.01 1.00 20.31
N LEU A 153 6.95 1.55 19.53
CA LEU A 153 6.92 1.40 18.07
C LEU A 153 7.06 -0.06 17.60
N CYS A 154 7.91 -0.86 18.25
CA CYS A 154 8.02 -2.29 17.96
C CYS A 154 6.74 -3.05 18.33
N LEU A 155 6.09 -2.70 19.45
CA LEU A 155 4.82 -3.30 19.84
C LEU A 155 3.73 -2.97 18.82
N LEU A 156 3.64 -1.71 18.38
CA LEU A 156 2.72 -1.29 17.33
C LEU A 156 2.95 -2.06 16.02
N LEU A 157 4.22 -2.24 15.61
CA LEU A 157 4.57 -3.05 14.44
C LEU A 157 4.11 -4.51 14.58
N ALA A 158 4.32 -5.11 15.76
CA ALA A 158 3.91 -6.48 16.02
C ALA A 158 2.38 -6.65 15.97
N VAL A 159 1.63 -5.68 16.52
CA VAL A 159 0.17 -5.67 16.45
C VAL A 159 -0.32 -5.50 15.02
N SER A 160 0.27 -4.58 14.25
CA SER A 160 -0.05 -4.38 12.82
C SER A 160 0.19 -5.67 12.00
N ALA A 161 1.34 -6.32 12.21
CA ALA A 161 1.67 -7.58 11.55
C ALA A 161 0.69 -8.70 11.93
N ALA A 162 0.36 -8.84 13.21
CA ALA A 162 -0.61 -9.85 13.67
C ALA A 162 -2.01 -9.61 13.10
N ALA A 163 -2.47 -8.35 13.07
CA ALA A 163 -3.75 -7.99 12.47
C ALA A 163 -3.80 -8.33 10.97
N SER A 164 -2.72 -8.01 10.24
CA SER A 164 -2.61 -8.31 8.80
C SER A 164 -2.61 -9.83 8.51
N ILE A 165 -1.90 -10.62 9.32
CA ILE A 165 -1.89 -12.09 9.19
C ILE A 165 -3.28 -12.67 9.49
N TYR A 166 -3.93 -12.17 10.53
CA TYR A 166 -5.28 -12.59 10.93
C TYR A 166 -6.28 -12.33 9.81
N ASP A 167 -6.19 -11.16 9.17
CA ASP A 167 -7.06 -10.74 8.06
C ASP A 167 -6.94 -11.69 6.86
N VAL A 168 -5.73 -11.95 6.37
CA VAL A 168 -5.49 -12.89 5.26
C VAL A 168 -5.95 -14.31 5.59
N THR A 169 -5.72 -14.76 6.82
CA THR A 169 -6.11 -16.11 7.25
C THR A 169 -7.63 -16.25 7.30
N ASN A 170 -8.32 -15.28 7.91
CA ASN A 170 -9.78 -15.26 7.94
C ASN A 170 -10.37 -15.20 6.53
N PHE A 171 -9.83 -14.33 5.68
CA PHE A 171 -10.29 -14.22 4.31
C PHE A 171 -10.13 -15.57 3.59
N SER A 172 -8.95 -16.19 3.66
CA SER A 172 -8.69 -17.49 3.03
C SER A 172 -9.64 -18.59 3.51
N ILE A 173 -9.96 -18.60 4.82
CA ILE A 173 -10.90 -19.56 5.41
C ILE A 173 -12.33 -19.32 4.89
N ILE A 174 -12.81 -18.08 4.94
CA ILE A 174 -14.17 -17.71 4.48
C ILE A 174 -14.34 -18.05 3.00
N LEU A 175 -13.34 -17.72 2.19
CA LEU A 175 -13.34 -17.93 0.75
C LEU A 175 -13.39 -19.43 0.39
N THR A 176 -12.60 -20.23 1.10
CA THR A 176 -12.55 -21.70 0.92
C THR A 176 -13.82 -22.38 1.44
N SER A 177 -14.41 -21.86 2.52
CA SER A 177 -15.62 -22.44 3.15
C SER A 177 -16.90 -22.12 2.38
N ASN A 178 -17.01 -20.94 1.76
CA ASN A 178 -18.25 -20.46 1.13
C ASN A 178 -18.33 -20.68 -0.40
N LYS A 179 -17.48 -21.57 -0.96
CA LYS A 179 -17.45 -21.91 -2.39
C LYS A 179 -17.51 -20.69 -3.33
N GLY A 180 -16.79 -19.61 -3.01
CA GLY A 180 -16.71 -18.43 -3.86
C GLY A 180 -17.83 -17.38 -3.70
N THR A 181 -18.68 -17.48 -2.68
CA THR A 181 -19.63 -16.40 -2.34
C THR A 181 -18.93 -15.34 -1.47
N SER A 182 -18.15 -14.45 -2.09
CA SER A 182 -17.44 -13.36 -1.41
C SER A 182 -18.37 -12.18 -1.09
N GLY A 183 -19.39 -12.38 -0.26
CA GLY A 183 -20.21 -11.27 0.25
C GLY A 183 -19.46 -10.47 1.33
N ASN A 184 -19.48 -9.12 1.24
CA ASN A 184 -19.18 -8.02 2.18
C ASN A 184 -18.10 -8.13 3.29
N GLY A 185 -17.62 -9.31 3.67
CA GLY A 185 -16.52 -9.52 4.62
C GLY A 185 -15.17 -9.07 4.06
N PHE A 186 -15.02 -9.08 2.73
CA PHE A 186 -13.84 -8.57 2.01
C PHE A 186 -13.55 -7.10 2.32
N LEU A 187 -14.58 -6.24 2.29
CA LEU A 187 -14.43 -4.79 2.51
C LEU A 187 -14.16 -4.44 3.99
N ARG A 188 -14.62 -5.28 4.94
CA ARG A 188 -14.48 -5.00 6.39
C ARG A 188 -13.17 -5.51 6.99
N GLY A 189 -12.62 -6.61 6.48
CA GLY A 189 -11.33 -7.15 6.92
C GLY A 189 -10.17 -6.25 6.49
N ASP A 190 -10.12 -5.92 5.20
CA ASP A 190 -9.10 -5.07 4.57
C ASP A 190 -9.03 -3.67 5.22
N ALA A 191 -10.18 -3.14 5.67
CA ALA A 191 -10.23 -1.89 6.41
C ALA A 191 -9.45 -1.95 7.74
N ALA A 192 -9.54 -3.05 8.50
CA ALA A 192 -8.94 -3.14 9.83
C ALA A 192 -7.40 -3.18 9.76
N SER A 193 -6.84 -4.03 8.91
CA SER A 193 -5.38 -4.14 8.70
C SER A 193 -4.81 -2.81 8.18
N MET A 194 -5.54 -2.13 7.29
CA MET A 194 -5.22 -0.80 6.81
C MET A 194 -5.22 0.27 7.92
N PHE A 195 -6.23 0.29 8.80
CA PHE A 195 -6.27 1.24 9.93
C PHE A 195 -5.16 0.99 10.96
N PHE A 196 -4.76 -0.27 11.18
CA PHE A 196 -3.60 -0.56 12.01
C PHE A 196 -2.30 -0.05 11.38
N SER A 197 -2.09 -0.28 10.08
CA SER A 197 -0.92 0.29 9.37
C SER A 197 -0.94 1.83 9.43
N LEU A 198 -2.11 2.47 9.27
CA LEU A 198 -2.27 3.91 9.48
C LEU A 198 -1.83 4.34 10.87
N ALA A 199 -2.24 3.62 11.92
CA ALA A 199 -1.86 3.93 13.28
C ALA A 199 -0.33 3.85 13.49
N VAL A 200 0.33 2.83 12.92
CA VAL A 200 1.81 2.71 12.96
C VAL A 200 2.48 3.87 12.25
N ASN A 201 2.02 4.19 11.03
CA ASN A 201 2.58 5.25 10.20
C ASN A 201 2.40 6.64 10.86
N LEU A 202 1.21 6.90 11.40
CA LEU A 202 0.89 8.15 12.07
C LEU A 202 1.70 8.30 13.37
N ALA A 203 1.74 7.26 14.21
CA ALA A 203 2.49 7.29 15.47
C ALA A 203 3.98 7.56 15.21
N ALA A 204 4.57 6.87 14.24
CA ALA A 204 5.97 7.09 13.91
C ALA A 204 6.22 8.45 13.24
N THR A 205 5.30 8.95 12.40
CA THR A 205 5.37 10.29 11.82
C THR A 205 5.32 11.36 12.92
N ILE A 206 4.45 11.21 13.92
CA ILE A 206 4.39 12.08 15.10
C ILE A 206 5.71 12.02 15.88
N CYS A 207 6.28 10.83 16.10
CA CYS A 207 7.59 10.71 16.75
C CYS A 207 8.71 11.43 15.98
N ILE A 208 8.71 11.37 14.65
CA ILE A 208 9.67 12.08 13.79
C ILE A 208 9.42 13.60 13.89
N MET A 209 8.16 14.03 13.86
CA MET A 209 7.76 15.44 13.98
C MET A 209 8.18 16.05 15.33
N ILE A 210 7.97 15.33 16.44
CA ILE A 210 8.44 15.76 17.76
C ILE A 210 9.97 15.91 17.76
N LYS A 211 10.71 14.98 17.16
CA LYS A 211 12.17 15.09 17.03
C LYS A 211 12.61 16.26 16.18
N ALA A 212 11.92 16.53 15.07
CA ALA A 212 12.17 17.70 14.24
C ALA A 212 11.94 19.01 15.01
N TRP A 213 10.89 19.05 15.83
CA TRP A 213 10.57 20.21 16.67
C TRP A 213 11.62 20.44 17.76
N LEU A 214 12.01 19.39 18.50
CA LEU A 214 13.07 19.46 19.51
C LEU A 214 14.42 19.88 18.89
N PHE A 215 14.77 19.32 17.72
CA PHE A 215 15.97 19.70 17.00
C PHE A 215 15.94 21.19 16.63
N ARG A 216 14.81 21.67 16.07
CA ARG A 216 14.61 23.07 15.74
C ARG A 216 14.74 23.98 16.96
N GLN A 217 14.17 23.60 18.11
CA GLN A 217 14.27 24.37 19.33
C GLN A 217 15.72 24.47 19.81
N SER A 218 16.47 23.37 19.78
CA SER A 218 17.88 23.32 20.19
C SER A 218 18.81 24.22 19.36
N ILE A 219 18.50 24.46 18.08
CA ILE A 219 19.35 25.27 17.19
C ILE A 219 18.84 26.70 17.01
N LYS A 220 17.59 26.98 17.40
CA LYS A 220 16.97 28.31 17.29
C LYS A 220 17.69 29.36 18.13
N ASP A 221 18.26 28.96 19.26
CA ASP A 221 18.94 29.88 20.17
C ASP A 221 20.36 30.24 19.68
N THR A 222 20.93 29.43 18.78
CA THR A 222 22.31 29.60 18.28
C THR A 222 22.38 30.10 16.83
N MET A 223 21.28 29.98 16.05
CA MET A 223 21.27 30.29 14.62
C MET A 223 20.07 31.16 14.23
N SER A 224 20.28 32.08 13.27
CA SER A 224 19.18 32.83 12.67
C SER A 224 18.19 31.90 11.98
N ARG A 225 16.92 32.32 11.89
CA ARG A 225 15.82 31.53 11.31
C ARG A 225 16.12 30.98 9.91
N GLU A 226 16.85 31.75 9.11
CA GLU A 226 17.24 31.39 7.75
C GLU A 226 18.31 30.29 7.72
N LYS A 227 19.28 30.35 8.65
CA LYS A 227 20.31 29.31 8.83
C LYS A 227 19.72 28.02 9.40
N VAL A 228 18.73 28.11 10.28
CA VAL A 228 17.98 26.94 10.80
C VAL A 228 17.24 26.22 9.67
N ASN A 229 16.54 26.96 8.80
CA ASN A 229 15.81 26.37 7.68
C ASN A 229 16.73 25.78 6.60
N ARG A 230 17.95 26.31 6.45
CA ARG A 230 18.98 25.74 5.56
C ARG A 230 19.75 24.56 6.17
N ASN A 231 19.55 24.25 7.45
CA ASN A 231 20.23 23.14 8.11
C ASN A 231 19.81 21.79 7.51
N VAL A 232 20.78 21.03 7.02
CA VAL A 232 20.57 19.78 6.27
C VAL A 232 19.86 18.71 7.11
N PRO A 233 20.29 18.39 8.35
CA PRO A 233 19.52 17.53 9.25
C PRO A 233 18.07 17.96 9.45
N PHE A 234 17.81 19.25 9.63
CA PHE A 234 16.44 19.76 9.78
C PHE A 234 15.61 19.55 8.50
N ARG A 235 16.16 19.85 7.32
CA ARG A 235 15.48 19.63 6.03
C ARG A 235 15.15 18.16 5.80
N ILE A 236 16.07 17.26 6.15
CA ILE A 236 15.83 15.81 6.07
C ILE A 236 14.69 15.42 6.99
N LEU A 237 14.72 15.82 8.26
CA LEU A 237 13.65 15.53 9.22
C LEU A 237 12.30 16.08 8.79
N PHE A 238 12.28 17.30 8.25
CA PHE A 238 11.06 17.94 7.77
C PHE A 238 10.50 17.23 6.54
N SER A 239 11.34 16.86 5.57
CA SER A 239 10.94 16.09 4.38
C SER A 239 10.36 14.73 4.78
N LEU A 240 10.92 14.09 5.81
CA LEU A 240 10.38 12.84 6.35
C LEU A 240 8.97 13.00 6.93
N VAL A 241 8.70 14.12 7.62
CA VAL A 241 7.37 14.42 8.15
C VAL A 241 6.39 14.70 7.01
N GLU A 242 6.77 15.49 6.01
CA GLU A 242 5.92 15.79 4.86
C GLU A 242 5.51 14.52 4.09
N CYS A 243 6.48 13.65 3.76
CA CYS A 243 6.19 12.39 3.09
C CYS A 243 5.32 11.45 3.95
N GLY A 244 5.57 11.41 5.27
CA GLY A 244 4.79 10.59 6.21
C GLY A 244 3.34 11.06 6.33
N LEU A 245 3.11 12.37 6.44
CA LEU A 245 1.77 12.96 6.49
C LEU A 245 1.03 12.77 5.17
N PHE A 246 1.70 12.94 4.03
CA PHE A 246 1.12 12.69 2.72
C PHE A 246 0.67 11.23 2.58
N TYR A 247 1.50 10.28 3.05
CA TYR A 247 1.12 8.88 3.07
C TYR A 247 -0.08 8.58 3.99
N CYS A 248 -0.08 9.13 5.21
CA CYS A 248 -1.22 8.99 6.11
C CYS A 248 -2.50 9.57 5.49
N ALA A 249 -2.42 10.71 4.80
CA ALA A 249 -3.57 11.29 4.11
C ALA A 249 -4.08 10.41 2.96
N ALA A 250 -3.18 9.81 2.17
CA ALA A 250 -3.55 8.86 1.13
C ALA A 250 -4.25 7.62 1.71
N GLN A 251 -3.74 7.08 2.81
CA GLN A 251 -4.39 5.97 3.52
C GLN A 251 -5.77 6.37 4.08
N VAL A 252 -5.93 7.55 4.68
CA VAL A 252 -7.25 8.01 5.15
C VAL A 252 -8.23 8.16 3.98
N ALA A 253 -7.80 8.75 2.86
CA ALA A 253 -8.64 8.91 1.68
C ALA A 253 -9.10 7.55 1.15
N ASN A 254 -8.19 6.58 1.04
CA ASN A 254 -8.55 5.23 0.60
C ASN A 254 -9.48 4.54 1.62
N GLY A 255 -9.22 4.66 2.91
CA GLY A 255 -10.08 4.07 3.95
C GLY A 255 -11.50 4.64 3.95
N ILE A 256 -11.67 5.96 3.73
CA ILE A 256 -13.00 6.58 3.59
C ILE A 256 -13.70 6.03 2.35
N LEU A 257 -13.02 5.93 1.22
CA LEU A 257 -13.58 5.43 -0.03
C LEU A 257 -13.96 3.94 0.02
N THR A 258 -13.27 3.15 0.84
CA THR A 258 -13.59 1.73 1.07
C THR A 258 -14.82 1.54 1.96
N VAL A 259 -15.08 2.47 2.88
CA VAL A 259 -16.20 2.38 3.86
C VAL A 259 -17.45 3.13 3.40
N ASP A 260 -17.32 4.13 2.53
CA ASP A 260 -18.46 4.91 2.03
C ASP A 260 -19.11 4.28 0.80
N ASP A 261 -20.25 3.62 1.02
CA ASP A 261 -21.08 3.03 -0.03
C ASP A 261 -21.62 4.09 -1.03
N ASN A 262 -21.68 5.38 -0.64
CA ASN A 262 -22.20 6.47 -1.46
C ASN A 262 -21.13 7.23 -2.27
N ALA A 263 -19.87 6.75 -2.30
CA ALA A 263 -18.78 7.49 -2.94
C ALA A 263 -19.02 7.72 -4.47
N PRO A 264 -18.61 8.88 -5.02
CA PRO A 264 -19.25 9.44 -6.24
C PRO A 264 -18.83 8.80 -7.57
N SER A 265 -17.89 7.87 -7.58
CA SER A 265 -17.59 7.06 -8.77
C SER A 265 -16.81 5.80 -8.42
N VAL A 266 -17.26 4.67 -8.97
CA VAL A 266 -16.57 3.38 -8.89
C VAL A 266 -15.15 3.48 -9.48
N PHE A 267 -14.99 4.32 -10.52
CA PHE A 267 -13.71 4.67 -11.13
C PHE A 267 -12.73 5.33 -10.15
N GLY A 268 -13.20 6.35 -9.41
CA GLY A 268 -12.36 7.05 -8.42
C GLY A 268 -11.85 6.10 -7.33
N ARG A 269 -12.67 5.15 -6.90
CA ARG A 269 -12.27 4.12 -5.92
C ARG A 269 -11.16 3.23 -6.46
N ALA A 270 -11.30 2.70 -7.68
CA ALA A 270 -10.27 1.85 -8.29
C ALA A 270 -8.92 2.58 -8.40
N ILE A 271 -8.93 3.82 -8.92
CA ILE A 271 -7.70 4.59 -9.10
C ILE A 271 -7.05 4.95 -7.75
N VAL A 272 -7.83 5.33 -6.73
CA VAL A 272 -7.29 5.66 -5.40
C VAL A 272 -6.78 4.42 -4.67
N ALA A 273 -7.44 3.27 -4.81
CA ALA A 273 -6.96 2.00 -4.26
C ALA A 273 -5.62 1.62 -4.87
N GLN A 274 -5.51 1.63 -6.20
CA GLN A 274 -4.25 1.34 -6.91
C GLN A 274 -3.16 2.33 -6.53
N PHE A 275 -3.46 3.63 -6.55
CA PHE A 275 -2.50 4.63 -6.10
C PHE A 275 -1.99 4.32 -4.69
N THR A 276 -2.88 4.04 -3.74
CA THR A 276 -2.52 3.81 -2.34
C THR A 276 -1.70 2.52 -2.16
N GLU A 277 -2.08 1.44 -2.82
CA GLU A 277 -1.38 0.14 -2.80
C GLU A 277 0.07 0.26 -3.31
N PHE A 278 0.26 0.86 -4.49
CA PHE A 278 1.59 1.02 -5.07
C PHE A 278 2.39 2.10 -4.34
N PHE A 279 1.74 3.15 -3.86
CA PHE A 279 2.39 4.21 -3.08
C PHE A 279 2.85 3.70 -1.72
N ALA A 280 2.13 2.79 -1.06
CA ALA A 280 2.55 2.16 0.19
C ALA A 280 3.93 1.50 0.12
N GLY A 281 4.22 0.81 -1.00
CA GLY A 281 5.55 0.26 -1.21
C GLY A 281 6.55 1.33 -1.61
N THR A 282 6.17 2.17 -2.57
CA THR A 282 7.08 3.10 -3.26
C THR A 282 7.49 4.28 -2.37
N TYR A 283 6.65 4.74 -1.44
CA TYR A 283 6.98 5.89 -0.59
C TYR A 283 8.22 5.62 0.28
N SER A 284 8.40 4.37 0.71
CA SER A 284 9.57 3.97 1.49
C SER A 284 10.87 4.15 0.70
N ALA A 285 10.85 3.81 -0.58
CA ALA A 285 11.93 4.02 -1.54
C ALA A 285 12.12 5.51 -1.88
N LEU A 286 11.03 6.27 -2.08
CA LEU A 286 11.08 7.73 -2.28
C LEU A 286 11.78 8.43 -1.11
N VAL A 287 11.46 8.06 0.12
CA VAL A 287 12.09 8.62 1.32
C VAL A 287 13.60 8.39 1.32
N ILE A 288 14.06 7.17 1.00
CA ILE A 288 15.49 6.85 0.93
C ILE A 288 16.17 7.68 -0.15
N SER A 289 15.52 7.83 -1.30
CA SER A 289 15.98 8.64 -2.44
C SER A 289 16.10 10.12 -2.08
N ILE A 290 15.10 10.67 -1.39
CA ILE A 290 15.09 12.07 -0.91
C ILE A 290 16.24 12.30 0.07
N ILE A 291 16.43 11.41 1.07
CA ILE A 291 17.54 11.52 2.02
C ILE A 291 18.89 11.52 1.30
N ALA A 292 19.05 10.64 0.30
CA ALA A 292 20.28 10.56 -0.46
C ALA A 292 20.56 11.83 -1.29
N SER A 293 19.53 12.38 -1.94
CA SER A 293 19.63 13.62 -2.72
C SER A 293 20.00 14.82 -1.83
N GLN A 294 19.39 14.96 -0.65
CA GLN A 294 19.67 16.09 0.23
C GLN A 294 21.09 16.03 0.83
N ARG A 295 21.63 14.84 1.07
CA ARG A 295 23.04 14.67 1.47
C ARG A 295 24.00 15.04 0.34
N SER A 296 23.71 14.62 -0.90
CA SER A 296 24.54 14.96 -2.05
C SER A 296 24.56 16.47 -2.31
N ILE A 297 23.41 17.15 -2.23
CA ILE A 297 23.32 18.61 -2.37
C ILE A 297 24.14 19.30 -1.27
N ALA A 298 24.01 18.84 -0.02
CA ALA A 298 24.77 19.38 1.10
C ALA A 298 26.29 19.28 0.90
N GLU A 299 26.77 18.12 0.45
CA GLU A 299 28.18 17.88 0.14
C GLU A 299 28.66 18.82 -1.00
N SER A 300 27.85 19.02 -2.04
CA SER A 300 28.19 19.94 -3.15
C SER A 300 28.21 21.42 -2.74
N SER A 301 27.29 21.87 -1.86
CA SER A 301 27.29 23.23 -1.34
C SER A 301 28.51 23.51 -0.45
N PHE A 302 28.95 22.50 0.31
CA PHE A 302 30.14 22.65 1.17
C PHE A 302 31.43 22.78 0.36
N VAL A 303 31.48 22.20 -0.85
CA VAL A 303 32.65 22.28 -1.75
C VAL A 303 32.69 23.61 -2.51
N SER A 304 31.55 24.28 -2.69
CA SER A 304 31.47 25.56 -3.43
C SER A 304 31.65 26.80 -2.54
N ASP A 305 31.55 26.64 -1.21
CA ASP A 305 31.78 27.69 -0.21
C ASP A 305 33.23 27.69 0.34
N VAL A 306 34.14 26.84 -0.19
CA VAL A 306 35.57 26.76 0.14
C VAL A 306 36.40 27.27 -1.04
#